data_AF-A0A962YJ68-F1
#
_entry.id   AF-A0A962YJ68-F1
#
_cell.length_a   1.000
_cell.length_b   1.000
_cell.length_c   1.000
_cell.angle_alpha   90.00
_cell.angle_beta   90.00
_cell.angle_gamma   90.00
#
_symmetry.space_group_name_H-M   'P 1'
#
loop_
_entity.id
_entity.type
_entity.pdbx_description
1 polymer ?
#
loop_
_entity_poly.entity_id
_entity_poly.type
_entity_poly.pdbx_seq_one_letter_code
_entity_poly.pdbx_strand_id
1 'polypeptide(L)' 'MSTYTPAGVIPATLMAFHDDFSIDESSARKHLRDVAAVAGLNAITVNGHASEVHACTFAEQQRILAFSLDEIGSQL' A
#
# COMPACT_ATOMS: atom_id res chain seq x y z
N MET A 1 21.47 5.23 9.32
CA MET A 1 20.13 4.63 9.26
C MET A 1 20.13 3.40 10.14
N SER A 2 19.20 3.30 11.10
CA SER A 2 18.98 2.06 11.84
C SER A 2 18.28 1.04 10.95
N THR A 3 18.64 -0.23 11.05
CA THR A 3 17.93 -1.32 10.37
C THR A 3 16.48 -1.35 10.84
N TYR A 4 15.53 -1.32 9.91
CA TYR A 4 14.11 -1.53 10.22
C TYR A 4 13.87 -3.02 10.52
N THR A 5 13.22 -3.30 11.65
CA THR A 5 12.79 -4.66 12.02
C THR A 5 11.26 -4.69 11.99
N PRO A 6 10.63 -5.39 11.02
CA PRO A 6 9.17 -5.49 10.97
C PRO A 6 8.64 -6.29 12.17
N ALA A 7 7.76 -5.68 12.95
CA ALA A 7 7.12 -6.29 14.12
C ALA A 7 5.74 -5.66 14.38
N GLY A 8 4.90 -6.39 15.12
CA GLY A 8 3.55 -5.94 15.47
C GLY A 8 2.50 -6.28 14.41
N VAL A 9 1.44 -5.47 14.31
CA VAL A 9 0.33 -5.69 13.37
C VAL A 9 0.60 -4.97 12.05
N ILE A 10 0.73 -5.75 10.97
CA ILE A 10 1.11 -5.26 9.64
C ILE A 10 0.15 -5.85 8.59
N PRO A 11 -0.98 -5.19 8.28
CA PRO A 11 -1.92 -5.69 7.27
C PRO A 11 -1.33 -5.56 5.85
N ALA A 12 -1.68 -6.53 4.99
CA ALA A 12 -1.49 -6.42 3.56
C ALA A 12 -2.71 -5.70 2.94
N THR A 13 -2.49 -4.56 2.31
CA THR A 13 -3.58 -3.74 1.76
C THR A 13 -3.96 -4.16 0.35
N LEU A 14 -5.22 -3.92 0.00
CA LEU A 14 -5.74 -4.16 -1.34
C LEU A 14 -5.28 -3.07 -2.31
N MET A 15 -5.31 -3.39 -3.60
CA MET A 15 -5.17 -2.41 -4.67
C MET A 15 -6.53 -2.15 -5.30
N ALA A 16 -6.82 -0.89 -5.61
CA ALA A 16 -8.02 -0.51 -6.32
C ALA A 16 -7.71 -0.43 -7.83
N PHE A 17 -8.62 -0.98 -8.63
CA PHE A 17 -8.54 -0.96 -10.09
C PHE A 17 -9.86 -0.46 -10.66
N HIS A 18 -9.78 0.21 -11.80
CA HIS A 18 -10.93 0.51 -12.64
C HIS A 18 -11.45 -0.77 -13.34
N ASP A 19 -12.61 -0.69 -13.97
CA ASP A 19 -13.22 -1.83 -14.70
C ASP A 19 -12.35 -2.32 -15.87
N ASP A 20 -11.43 -1.48 -16.36
CA ASP A 20 -10.45 -1.83 -17.40
C ASP A 20 -9.13 -2.38 -16.83
N PHE A 21 -9.10 -2.66 -15.52
CA PHE A 21 -7.94 -3.14 -14.75
C PHE A 21 -6.78 -2.14 -14.64
N SER A 22 -6.93 -0.89 -15.10
CA SER A 22 -5.95 0.15 -14.79
C SER A 22 -6.03 0.58 -13.33
N ILE A 23 -4.91 1.00 -12.75
CA ILE A 23 -4.82 1.38 -11.34
C ILE A 23 -5.71 2.60 -11.04
N ASP A 24 -6.64 2.43 -10.10
CA ASP A 24 -7.37 3.54 -9.48
C ASP A 24 -6.59 4.08 -8.28
N GLU A 25 -5.70 5.03 -8.55
CA GLU A 25 -4.82 5.60 -7.53
C GLU A 25 -5.61 6.38 -6.46
N SER A 26 -6.72 7.03 -6.82
CA SER A 26 -7.50 7.82 -5.86
C SER A 26 -8.15 6.92 -4.81
N SER A 27 -8.78 5.83 -5.25
CA SER A 27 -9.37 4.83 -4.37
C SER A 27 -8.30 4.07 -3.57
N ALA A 28 -7.15 3.76 -4.17
CA ALA A 28 -6.03 3.13 -3.47
C ALA A 28 -5.51 4.00 -2.33
N ARG A 29 -5.28 5.31 -2.59
CA ARG A 29 -4.87 6.28 -1.55
C ARG A 29 -5.90 6.41 -0.44
N LYS A 30 -7.18 6.44 -0.79
CA LYS A 30 -8.26 6.43 0.22
C LYS A 30 -8.19 5.17 1.09
N HIS A 31 -8.05 4.00 0.49
CA HIS A 31 -7.94 2.74 1.22
C HIS A 31 -6.74 2.75 2.17
N LEU A 32 -5.58 3.25 1.73
CA LEU A 32 -4.39 3.39 2.59
C LEU A 32 -4.66 4.30 3.79
N ARG A 33 -5.28 5.46 3.61
CA ARG A 33 -5.67 6.34 4.72
C ARG A 33 -6.64 5.67 5.68
N ASP A 34 -7.65 4.98 5.17
CA ASP A 34 -8.65 4.30 5.99
C ASP A 34 -8.00 3.20 6.86
N VAL A 35 -7.06 2.43 6.29
CA VAL A 35 -6.33 1.39 7.04
C VAL A 35 -5.35 2.02 8.03
N ALA A 36 -4.57 3.03 7.62
CA ALA A 36 -3.61 3.70 8.50
C ALA A 36 -4.28 4.39 9.71
N ALA A 37 -5.55 4.77 9.59
CA ALA A 37 -6.34 5.32 10.70
C ALA A 37 -6.75 4.28 11.76
N VAL A 38 -6.55 2.98 11.52
CA VAL A 38 -6.87 1.93 12.49
C VAL A 38 -5.84 1.94 13.63
N ALA A 39 -6.33 2.08 14.86
CA ALA A 39 -5.49 2.12 16.04
C ALA A 39 -4.73 0.79 16.25
N GLY A 40 -3.43 0.89 16.56
CA GLY A 40 -2.59 -0.27 16.89
C GLY A 40 -1.89 -0.94 15.72
N LEU A 41 -1.95 -0.36 14.51
CA LEU A 41 -1.12 -0.80 13.39
C LEU A 41 0.32 -0.30 13.53
N ASN A 42 1.28 -1.11 13.09
CA ASN A 42 2.71 -0.82 13.18
C ASN A 42 3.35 -0.53 11.82
N ALA A 43 2.76 -1.03 10.74
CA ALA A 43 3.14 -0.75 9.36
C ALA A 43 2.03 -1.25 8.42
N ILE A 44 2.18 -0.98 7.13
CA ILE A 44 1.32 -1.53 6.07
C ILE A 44 2.20 -2.20 5.02
N THR A 45 1.76 -3.36 4.51
CA THR A 45 2.37 -4.01 3.36
C THR A 45 1.63 -3.64 2.09
N VAL A 46 2.33 -3.02 1.14
CA VAL A 46 1.88 -2.79 -0.24
C VAL A 46 2.64 -3.70 -1.21
N ASN A 47 2.20 -3.79 -2.47
CA ASN A 47 2.78 -4.71 -3.46
C ASN A 47 2.81 -6.17 -2.96
N GLY A 48 1.82 -6.56 -2.16
CA GLY A 48 1.64 -7.94 -1.72
C GLY A 48 0.75 -8.72 -2.67
N HIS A 49 0.59 -10.02 -2.41
CA HIS A 49 -0.40 -10.84 -3.13
C HIS A 49 -1.81 -10.26 -3.01
N ALA A 50 -2.17 -9.72 -1.84
CA ALA A 50 -3.44 -9.03 -1.62
C ALA A 50 -3.64 -7.76 -2.49
N SER A 51 -2.55 -7.19 -3.00
CA SER A 51 -2.56 -6.06 -3.93
C SER A 51 -2.48 -6.49 -5.40
N GLU A 52 -2.59 -7.80 -5.67
CA GLU A 52 -2.45 -8.39 -7.01
C GLU A 52 -1.11 -8.03 -7.69
N VAL A 53 -0.03 -7.97 -6.91
CA VAL A 53 1.31 -7.58 -7.39
C VAL A 53 1.78 -8.38 -8.61
N HIS A 54 1.36 -9.64 -8.71
CA HIS A 54 1.72 -10.54 -9.81
C HIS A 54 1.08 -10.15 -11.15
N ALA A 55 0.00 -9.36 -11.12
CA ALA A 55 -0.66 -8.81 -12.32
C ALA A 55 -0.14 -7.41 -12.68
N CYS A 56 0.64 -6.76 -11.80
CA CYS A 56 1.19 -5.44 -12.04
C CYS A 56 2.56 -5.52 -12.74
N THR A 57 2.77 -4.67 -13.73
CA THR A 57 4.10 -4.43 -14.32
C THR A 57 5.05 -3.82 -13.29
N PHE A 58 6.37 -3.90 -13.54
CA PHE A 58 7.35 -3.29 -12.64
C PHE A 58 7.16 -1.76 -12.49
N ALA A 59 6.79 -1.07 -13.57
CA ALA A 59 6.52 0.36 -13.53
C ALA A 59 5.31 0.68 -12.65
N GLU A 60 4.26 -0.15 -12.72
CA GLU A 60 3.10 -0.05 -11.83
C GLU A 60 3.47 -0.33 -10.38
N GLN A 61 4.28 -1.35 -10.09
CA GLN A 61 4.77 -1.64 -8.74
C GLN A 61 5.57 -0.47 -8.14
N GLN A 62 6.41 0.20 -8.95
CA GLN A 62 7.14 1.39 -8.56
C GLN A 62 6.19 2.57 -8.28
N ARG A 63 5.20 2.77 -9.14
CA ARG A 63 4.16 3.81 -8.95
C ARG A 63 3.37 3.56 -7.67
N ILE A 64 2.97 2.31 -7.40
CA ILE A 64 2.29 1.89 -6.19
C ILE A 64 3.10 2.23 -4.95
N LEU A 65 4.39 1.87 -4.93
CA LEU A 65 5.26 2.19 -3.82
C LEU A 65 5.39 3.70 -3.63
N ALA A 66 5.57 4.46 -4.71
CA ALA A 66 5.75 5.90 -4.67
C ALA A 66 4.52 6.61 -4.07
N PHE A 67 3.31 6.32 -4.56
CA PHE A 67 2.12 6.95 -4.02
C PHE A 67 1.80 6.49 -2.59
N SER A 68 2.14 5.25 -2.23
CA SER A 68 1.90 4.74 -0.87
C SER A 68 2.78 5.46 0.16
N LEU A 69 4.04 5.71 -0.18
CA LEU A 69 4.98 6.48 0.64
C LEU A 69 4.55 7.95 0.76
N ASP A 70 4.14 8.56 -0.35
CA ASP A 70 3.62 9.93 -0.37
C ASP A 70 2.36 10.10 0.48
N GLU A 71 1.45 9.11 0.46
CA GLU A 71 0.17 9.17 1.17
C GLU A 71 0.30 8.93 2.69
N ILE A 72 1.04 7.90 3.11
CA ILE A 72 1.04 7.43 4.51
C ILE A 72 2.43 7.13 5.09
N GLY A 73 3.52 7.39 4.35
CA GLY A 73 4.88 6.95 4.73
C GLY A 73 5.44 7.55 6.04
N SER A 74 4.78 8.56 6.61
CA SER A 74 5.15 9.21 7.88
C SER A 74 4.14 9.01 9.02
N GLN A 75 3.12 8.17 8.82
CA GLN A 75 1.99 8.05 9.76
C GLN A 75 2.09 6.87 10.75
N LEU A 76 2.83 5.80 10.41
CA LEU A 76 2.88 4.53 11.15
C LEU A 76 4.29 4.24 11.70
#